data_AF-A0A9E0AMW2-F1
#
_entry.id   AF-A0A9E0AMW2-F1
#
_cell.length_a   1.000
_cell.length_b   1.000
_cell.length_c   1.000
_cell.angle_alpha   90.00
_cell.angle_beta   90.00
_cell.angle_gamma   90.00
#
_symmetry.space_group_name_H-M   'P 1'
#
loop_
_entity.id
_entity.type
_entity.pdbx_description
1 polymer ?
#
loop_
_entity_poly.entity_id
_entity_poly.type
_entity_poly.pdbx_seq_one_letter_code
_entity_poly.pdbx_strand_id
1 'polypeptide(L)'
;MSPENNNTEYVFCCHIAGVFDVNRQAILPANDFSMLEPWLASIVAQGVKAIIFHNHFSTDTCARYAHPLVRFERVLYDDTYRPNVFRYFAYRNYLQQQGHSITSVFMNDATDVVMRRNPFTDPYFLKHPDNLFCGDEPKPLDNEWMRNHGKYFREQSKAYILFEETFGHQTLLNCGIIGGKKELICNFLEALCTFHRECNQHNPTAYTGDMGAFNFIARTLFGKTLLHGEPVNTVFKQYEDERRDCWFQHK
;
A
#
# COMPACT_ATOMS: atom_id res chain seq x y z
N MET A 1 26.31 19.96 17.78
CA MET A 1 26.17 19.25 16.51
C MET A 1 25.04 18.25 16.70
N SER A 2 23.87 18.55 16.17
CA SER A 2 22.75 17.61 16.14
C SER A 2 23.16 16.43 15.25
N PRO A 3 22.92 15.16 15.63
CA PRO A 3 23.19 14.06 14.74
C PRO A 3 22.34 14.29 13.48
N GLU A 4 22.98 14.32 12.31
CA GLU A 4 22.26 14.20 11.04
C GLU A 4 21.45 12.93 11.16
N ASN A 5 20.14 13.10 11.34
CA ASN A 5 19.23 11.98 11.51
C ASN A 5 19.13 11.32 10.13
N ASN A 6 20.03 10.36 9.89
CA ASN A 6 20.08 9.52 8.70
C ASN A 6 18.87 8.59 8.75
N ASN A 7 17.67 9.16 8.75
CA ASN A 7 16.47 8.38 8.93
C ASN A 7 16.29 7.50 7.69
N THR A 8 16.36 6.19 7.88
CA THR A 8 16.29 5.15 6.85
C THR A 8 14.88 4.61 6.67
N GLU A 9 13.89 5.30 7.24
CA GLU A 9 12.49 4.92 7.25
C GLU A 9 11.70 5.76 6.26
N TYR A 10 10.84 5.11 5.47
CA TYR A 10 10.13 5.77 4.37
C TYR A 10 8.66 5.39 4.30
N VAL A 11 7.84 6.31 3.80
CA VAL A 11 6.49 6.00 3.33
C VAL A 11 6.44 6.12 1.81
N PHE A 12 5.91 5.10 1.16
CA PHE A 12 5.76 5.04 -0.29
C PHE A 12 4.30 5.27 -0.67
N CYS A 13 4.09 5.94 -1.79
CA CYS A 13 2.81 5.94 -2.49
C CYS A 13 3.05 5.90 -4.01
N CYS A 14 2.03 5.52 -4.77
CA CYS A 14 2.13 5.39 -6.22
C CYS A 14 0.95 6.11 -6.87
N HIS A 15 1.25 6.95 -7.85
CA HIS A 15 0.28 7.71 -8.62
C HIS A 15 0.50 7.46 -10.12
N ILE A 16 -0.34 6.61 -10.69
CA ILE A 16 -0.35 6.31 -12.12
C ILE A 16 -1.50 7.06 -12.76
N ALA A 17 -1.19 7.93 -13.72
CA ALA A 17 -2.15 8.74 -14.46
C ALA A 17 -2.16 8.40 -15.96
N GLY A 18 -3.14 8.93 -16.70
CA GLY A 18 -3.29 8.71 -18.14
C GLY A 18 -3.74 7.30 -18.55
N VAL A 19 -4.15 6.48 -17.59
CA VAL A 19 -4.75 5.16 -17.81
C VAL A 19 -6.04 5.04 -17.01
N PHE A 20 -6.96 4.17 -17.44
CA PHE A 20 -8.23 3.98 -16.74
C PHE A 20 -8.02 3.27 -15.40
N ASP A 21 -8.33 3.96 -14.32
CA ASP A 21 -8.31 3.40 -12.97
C ASP A 21 -9.68 2.85 -12.62
N VAL A 22 -9.76 1.53 -12.51
CA VAL A 22 -10.99 0.80 -12.21
C VAL A 22 -11.54 1.12 -10.83
N ASN A 23 -10.69 1.39 -9.84
CA ASN A 23 -11.17 1.68 -8.49
C ASN A 23 -11.78 3.09 -8.40
N ARG A 24 -11.35 4.00 -9.29
CA ARG A 24 -11.84 5.38 -9.37
C ARG A 24 -12.86 5.61 -10.48
N GLN A 25 -13.03 4.65 -11.38
CA GLN A 25 -13.88 4.74 -12.58
C GLN A 25 -13.55 5.98 -13.44
N ALA A 26 -12.27 6.34 -13.51
CA ALA A 26 -11.80 7.55 -14.16
C ALA A 26 -10.37 7.40 -14.70
N ILE A 27 -9.99 8.25 -15.66
CA ILE A 27 -8.60 8.45 -16.05
C ILE A 27 -8.08 9.64 -15.26
N LEU A 28 -7.03 9.42 -14.46
CA LEU A 28 -6.40 10.51 -13.72
C LEU A 28 -5.64 11.43 -14.70
N PRO A 29 -5.83 12.76 -14.61
CA PRO A 29 -5.13 13.70 -15.48
C PRO A 29 -3.63 13.74 -15.17
N ALA A 30 -2.82 13.96 -16.20
CA ALA A 30 -1.40 14.21 -16.03
C ALA A 30 -1.18 15.50 -15.21
N ASN A 31 -0.09 15.55 -14.44
CA ASN A 31 0.29 16.70 -13.60
C ASN A 31 -0.69 17.12 -12.49
N ASP A 32 -1.79 16.38 -12.27
CA ASP A 32 -2.70 16.66 -11.17
C ASP A 32 -2.22 16.01 -9.87
N PHE A 33 -1.73 16.85 -8.96
CA PHE A 33 -1.23 16.43 -7.66
C PHE A 33 -2.30 16.56 -6.55
N SER A 34 -3.46 17.13 -6.84
CA SER A 34 -4.45 17.57 -5.82
C SER A 34 -4.83 16.47 -4.83
N MET A 35 -5.04 15.25 -5.31
CA MET A 35 -5.42 14.11 -4.47
C MET A 35 -4.31 13.65 -3.51
N LEU A 36 -3.04 13.99 -3.79
CA LEU A 36 -1.90 13.62 -2.96
C LEU A 36 -1.56 14.70 -1.93
N GLU A 37 -2.12 15.92 -2.05
CA GLU A 37 -1.81 17.03 -1.16
C GLU A 37 -2.09 16.72 0.33
N PRO A 38 -3.26 16.14 0.71
CA PRO A 38 -3.52 15.82 2.11
C PRO A 38 -2.54 14.80 2.68
N TRP A 39 -2.24 13.76 1.89
CA TRP A 39 -1.25 12.75 2.27
C TRP A 39 0.14 13.37 2.43
N LEU A 40 0.61 14.13 1.44
CA LEU A 40 1.92 14.79 1.46
C LEU A 40 2.07 15.70 2.68
N ALA A 41 1.07 16.55 2.93
CA ALA A 41 1.05 17.46 4.07
C ALA A 41 1.14 16.68 5.39
N SER A 42 0.42 15.57 5.50
CA SER A 42 0.43 14.73 6.70
C SER A 42 1.78 14.05 6.95
N ILE A 43 2.44 13.55 5.90
CA ILE A 43 3.76 12.93 5.99
C ILE A 43 4.81 13.95 6.45
N VAL A 44 4.81 15.13 5.83
CA VAL A 44 5.74 16.21 6.17
C VAL A 44 5.51 16.70 7.60
N ALA A 45 4.25 16.84 8.03
CA ALA A 45 3.90 17.23 9.40
C ALA A 45 4.42 16.23 10.45
N GLN A 46 4.55 14.95 10.10
CA GLN A 46 5.11 13.91 10.97
C GLN A 46 6.64 13.78 10.87
N GLY A 47 7.29 14.58 10.03
CA GLY A 47 8.74 14.54 9.85
C GLY A 47 9.25 13.23 9.21
N VAL A 48 8.39 12.54 8.45
CA VAL A 48 8.70 11.23 7.85
C VAL A 48 9.15 11.42 6.40
N LYS A 49 10.12 10.62 5.95
CA LYS A 49 10.55 10.66 4.54
C LYS A 49 9.54 9.93 3.65
N ALA A 50 9.32 10.45 2.45
CA ALA A 50 8.41 9.87 1.47
C ALA A 50 9.05 9.67 0.10
N ILE A 51 8.58 8.64 -0.62
CA ILE A 51 8.83 8.45 -2.04
C ILE A 51 7.50 8.33 -2.77
N ILE A 52 7.29 9.21 -3.75
CA ILE A 52 6.11 9.25 -4.61
C ILE A 52 6.51 8.66 -5.95
N PHE A 53 6.03 7.45 -6.23
CA PHE A 53 6.20 6.80 -7.52
C PHE A 53 5.18 7.36 -8.51
N HIS A 54 5.61 7.83 -9.68
CA HIS A 54 4.71 8.44 -10.66
C HIS A 54 5.13 8.20 -12.11
N ASN A 55 4.18 8.22 -13.05
CA ASN A 55 4.48 8.16 -14.49
C ASN A 55 4.39 9.54 -15.19
N HIS A 56 3.53 10.45 -14.70
CA HIS A 56 3.08 11.65 -15.44
C HIS A 56 3.22 13.00 -14.73
N PHE A 57 3.89 13.10 -13.58
CA PHE A 57 4.32 14.41 -13.07
C PHE A 57 5.51 14.94 -13.89
N SER A 58 5.37 16.17 -14.37
CA SER A 58 6.40 16.95 -15.03
C SER A 58 7.44 17.44 -14.03
N THR A 59 8.60 17.90 -14.54
CA THR A 59 9.62 18.55 -13.72
C THR A 59 9.05 19.76 -12.95
N ASP A 60 8.15 20.53 -13.57
CA ASP A 60 7.51 21.68 -12.93
C ASP A 60 6.58 21.26 -11.80
N THR A 61 5.78 20.20 -12.01
CA THR A 61 4.95 19.62 -10.95
C THR A 61 5.80 19.13 -9.79
N CYS A 62 6.87 18.36 -10.06
CA CYS A 62 7.77 17.88 -9.01
C CYS A 62 8.46 19.03 -8.27
N ALA A 63 8.88 20.09 -8.97
CA ALA A 63 9.50 21.27 -8.37
C ALA A 63 8.52 22.04 -7.47
N ARG A 64 7.26 22.18 -7.90
CA ARG A 64 6.21 22.86 -7.13
C ARG A 64 5.93 22.18 -5.79
N TYR A 65 6.01 20.85 -5.73
CA TYR A 65 5.75 20.05 -4.52
C TYR A 65 7.03 19.49 -3.89
N ALA A 66 8.20 20.04 -4.23
CA ALA A 66 9.47 19.61 -3.67
C ALA A 66 9.56 19.90 -2.17
N HIS A 67 10.09 18.94 -1.41
CA HIS A 67 10.34 19.08 0.02
C HIS A 67 11.57 18.25 0.42
N PRO A 68 12.41 18.66 1.40
CA PRO A 68 13.61 17.90 1.79
C PRO A 68 13.34 16.44 2.23
N LEU A 69 12.13 16.16 2.68
CA LEU A 69 11.71 14.80 3.10
C LEU A 69 11.10 13.98 1.96
N VAL A 70 10.86 14.56 0.78
CA VAL A 70 10.02 13.95 -0.25
C VAL A 70 10.82 13.77 -1.53
N ARG A 71 10.78 12.56 -2.09
CA ARG A 71 11.40 12.23 -3.36
C ARG A 71 10.32 11.82 -4.36
N PHE A 72 10.51 12.24 -5.60
CA PHE A 72 9.71 11.81 -6.73
C PHE A 72 10.50 10.76 -7.51
N GLU A 73 9.91 9.58 -7.71
CA GLU A 73 10.50 8.48 -8.45
C GLU A 73 9.68 8.24 -9.72
N ARG A 74 10.26 8.51 -10.88
CA ARG A 74 9.56 8.28 -12.14
C ARG A 74 9.59 6.80 -12.50
N VAL A 75 8.42 6.23 -12.77
CA VAL A 75 8.27 4.83 -13.19
C VAL A 75 7.74 4.73 -14.61
N LEU A 76 8.23 3.74 -15.35
CA LEU A 76 7.63 3.34 -16.62
C LEU A 76 6.47 2.38 -16.30
N TYR A 77 5.26 2.82 -16.57
CA TYR A 77 4.07 2.01 -16.33
C TYR A 77 4.01 0.83 -17.31
N ASP A 78 3.83 -0.38 -16.77
CA ASP A 78 3.61 -1.62 -17.51
C ASP A 78 2.11 -1.93 -17.49
N ASP A 79 1.46 -1.81 -18.65
CA ASP A 79 0.02 -1.98 -18.80
C ASP A 79 -0.45 -3.44 -18.77
N THR A 80 0.48 -4.38 -18.64
CA THR A 80 0.19 -5.78 -18.26
C THR A 80 -0.61 -5.85 -16.97
N TYR A 81 -0.41 -4.90 -16.05
CA TYR A 81 -1.10 -4.84 -14.77
C TYR A 81 -1.83 -3.52 -14.60
N ARG A 82 -3.03 -3.56 -14.02
CA ARG A 82 -3.76 -2.36 -13.62
C ARG A 82 -2.97 -1.55 -12.58
N PRO A 83 -3.21 -0.23 -12.45
CA PRO A 83 -2.44 0.65 -11.55
C PRO A 83 -2.27 0.13 -10.12
N ASN A 84 -3.36 -0.36 -9.51
CA ASN A 84 -3.37 -0.82 -8.12
C ASN A 84 -2.59 -2.14 -7.90
N VAL A 85 -2.30 -2.87 -8.98
CA VAL A 85 -1.41 -4.04 -8.96
C VAL A 85 0.02 -3.63 -9.32
N PHE A 86 0.18 -2.81 -10.38
CA PHE A 86 1.47 -2.33 -10.85
C PHE A 86 2.29 -1.65 -9.73
N ARG A 87 1.64 -0.92 -8.81
CA ARG A 87 2.32 -0.27 -7.67
C ARG A 87 3.21 -1.22 -6.87
N TYR A 88 2.80 -2.48 -6.68
CA TYR A 88 3.61 -3.46 -5.95
C TYR A 88 4.89 -3.80 -6.69
N PHE A 89 4.85 -3.89 -8.02
CA PHE A 89 6.03 -4.10 -8.86
C PHE A 89 6.98 -2.91 -8.79
N ALA A 90 6.45 -1.68 -8.85
CA ALA A 90 7.24 -0.46 -8.69
C ALA A 90 7.97 -0.43 -7.33
N TYR A 91 7.25 -0.69 -6.23
CA TYR A 91 7.83 -0.74 -4.89
C TYR A 91 8.88 -1.84 -4.74
N ARG A 92 8.60 -3.05 -5.24
CA ARG A 92 9.51 -4.19 -5.19
C ARG A 92 10.81 -3.89 -5.91
N ASN A 93 10.71 -3.45 -7.16
CA ASN A 93 11.86 -3.15 -8.01
C ASN A 93 12.73 -2.06 -7.36
N TYR A 94 12.12 -1.01 -6.80
CA TYR A 94 12.86 0.04 -6.09
C TYR A 94 13.59 -0.48 -4.86
N LEU A 95 12.93 -1.26 -4.00
CA LEU A 95 13.57 -1.80 -2.79
C LEU A 95 14.73 -2.75 -3.10
N GLN A 96 14.64 -3.49 -4.21
CA GLN A 96 15.68 -4.41 -4.68
C GLN A 96 16.88 -3.67 -5.31
N GLN A 97 16.65 -2.57 -6.01
CA GLN A 97 17.69 -1.89 -6.83
C GLN A 97 18.29 -0.66 -6.17
N GLN A 98 17.49 0.10 -5.40
CA GLN A 98 17.85 1.43 -4.91
C GLN A 98 17.60 1.59 -3.40
N GLY A 99 16.72 0.78 -2.82
CA GLY A 99 16.33 0.87 -1.41
C GLY A 99 17.33 0.27 -0.42
N HIS A 100 18.62 0.12 -0.75
CA HIS A 100 19.61 -0.55 0.10
C HIS A 100 19.73 0.07 1.50
N SER A 101 19.63 1.39 1.59
CA SER A 101 19.68 2.12 2.86
C SER A 101 18.38 2.10 3.66
N ILE A 102 17.27 1.56 3.13
CA ILE A 102 15.97 1.59 3.81
C ILE A 102 15.91 0.48 4.87
N THR A 103 15.49 0.79 6.10
CA THR A 103 15.36 -0.20 7.19
C THR A 103 13.92 -0.60 7.46
N SER A 104 12.99 0.35 7.32
CA SER A 104 11.55 0.12 7.50
C SER A 104 10.78 0.94 6.47
N VAL A 105 9.63 0.44 6.04
CA VAL A 105 8.81 1.11 5.04
C VAL A 105 7.33 0.86 5.28
N PHE A 106 6.51 1.87 5.03
CA PHE A 106 5.05 1.74 4.87
C PHE A 106 4.68 2.14 3.44
N MET A 107 3.70 1.47 2.86
CA MET A 107 3.08 1.82 1.59
C MET A 107 1.66 2.25 1.85
N ASN A 108 1.26 3.39 1.29
CA ASN A 108 -0.05 3.98 1.47
C ASN A 108 -0.76 4.21 0.13
N ASP A 109 -2.08 4.08 0.14
CA ASP A 109 -2.95 4.67 -0.88
C ASP A 109 -3.11 6.17 -0.57
N ALA A 110 -2.29 7.00 -1.22
CA ALA A 110 -2.19 8.41 -0.90
C ALA A 110 -3.45 9.24 -1.18
N THR A 111 -4.48 8.69 -1.84
CA THR A 111 -5.75 9.43 -2.00
C THR A 111 -6.70 9.22 -0.84
N ASP A 112 -6.50 8.15 -0.07
CA ASP A 112 -7.47 7.66 0.92
C ASP A 112 -6.88 7.57 2.34
N VAL A 113 -5.57 7.82 2.48
CA VAL A 113 -4.81 7.70 3.72
C VAL A 113 -4.18 9.03 4.12
N VAL A 114 -4.28 9.37 5.40
CA VAL A 114 -3.61 10.52 6.02
C VAL A 114 -2.83 10.02 7.23
N MET A 115 -1.54 10.37 7.34
CA MET A 115 -0.73 9.99 8.50
C MET A 115 -1.05 10.91 9.70
N ARG A 116 -1.53 10.31 10.79
CA ARG A 116 -1.82 11.01 12.05
C ARG A 116 -0.67 10.90 13.05
N ARG A 117 0.07 9.79 13.03
CA ARG A 117 1.26 9.56 13.87
C ARG A 117 2.34 8.80 13.11
N ASN A 118 3.59 9.14 13.38
CA ASN A 118 4.74 8.42 12.85
C ASN A 118 4.81 6.98 13.45
N PRO A 119 4.59 5.92 12.63
CA PRO A 119 4.63 4.55 13.13
C PRO A 119 6.04 4.11 13.53
N PHE A 120 7.09 4.65 12.90
CA PHE A 120 8.45 4.17 13.08
C PHE A 120 9.02 4.46 14.48
N THR A 121 8.51 5.51 15.12
CA THR A 121 8.87 5.87 16.49
C THR A 121 7.89 5.34 17.53
N ASP A 122 6.81 4.68 17.10
CA ASP A 122 5.78 4.22 18.02
C ASP A 122 6.22 2.94 18.78
N PRO A 123 6.03 2.87 20.11
CA PRO A 123 6.41 1.70 20.88
C PRO A 123 5.76 0.39 20.39
N TYR A 124 4.55 0.44 19.82
CA TYR A 124 3.87 -0.73 19.31
C TYR A 124 4.60 -1.29 18.07
N PHE A 125 5.07 -0.44 17.16
CA PHE A 125 5.89 -0.86 16.02
C PHE A 125 7.24 -1.43 16.49
N LEU A 126 7.92 -0.72 17.40
CA LEU A 126 9.25 -1.11 17.87
C LEU A 126 9.27 -2.44 18.64
N LYS A 127 8.18 -2.78 19.33
CA LYS A 127 8.02 -4.06 20.06
C LYS A 127 7.70 -5.26 19.16
N HIS A 128 7.30 -5.02 17.92
CA HIS A 128 6.89 -6.06 16.98
C HIS A 128 7.72 -5.96 15.67
N PRO A 129 9.06 -6.08 15.75
CA PRO A 129 9.93 -5.89 14.58
C PRO A 129 9.76 -6.98 13.51
N ASP A 130 9.26 -8.16 13.92
CA ASP A 130 9.08 -9.32 13.05
C ASP A 130 7.67 -9.38 12.42
N ASN A 131 6.87 -8.31 12.60
CA ASN A 131 5.49 -8.26 12.15
C ASN A 131 5.32 -7.39 10.89
N LEU A 132 4.37 -7.81 10.05
CA LEU A 132 3.75 -6.96 9.03
C LEU A 132 2.56 -6.23 9.66
N PHE A 133 2.41 -4.96 9.32
CA PHE A 133 1.31 -4.12 9.75
C PHE A 133 0.48 -3.72 8.54
N CYS A 134 -0.83 -3.94 8.56
CA CYS A 134 -1.70 -3.51 7.46
C CYS A 134 -3.01 -2.89 7.92
N GLY A 135 -3.70 -2.25 6.98
CA GLY A 135 -5.03 -1.72 7.20
C GLY A 135 -6.09 -2.83 7.28
N ASP A 136 -7.26 -2.49 7.78
CA ASP A 136 -8.44 -3.36 7.74
C ASP A 136 -9.74 -2.59 7.47
N GLU A 137 -10.80 -3.34 7.21
CA GLU A 137 -12.16 -2.83 7.08
C GLU A 137 -13.08 -3.57 8.08
N PRO A 138 -14.11 -2.91 8.64
CA PRO A 138 -15.05 -3.53 9.59
C PRO A 138 -16.07 -4.43 8.88
N LYS A 139 -15.59 -5.38 8.07
CA LYS A 139 -16.35 -6.35 7.28
C LYS A 139 -15.62 -7.69 7.28
N PRO A 140 -16.33 -8.82 7.13
CA PRO A 140 -15.68 -10.09 6.86
C PRO A 140 -15.05 -10.10 5.46
N LEU A 141 -14.00 -10.89 5.28
CA LEU A 141 -13.36 -11.18 4.00
C LEU A 141 -14.37 -11.77 3.01
N ASP A 142 -15.22 -12.69 3.45
CA ASP A 142 -16.33 -13.22 2.65
C ASP A 142 -17.48 -12.20 2.60
N ASN A 143 -17.37 -11.30 1.65
CA ASN A 143 -18.42 -10.37 1.28
C ASN A 143 -18.58 -10.36 -0.25
N GLU A 144 -19.71 -9.85 -0.73
CA GLU A 144 -20.05 -9.84 -2.15
C GLU A 144 -18.98 -9.18 -3.03
N TRP A 145 -18.40 -8.07 -2.56
CA TRP A 145 -17.37 -7.34 -3.29
C TRP A 145 -16.12 -8.21 -3.45
N MET A 146 -15.63 -8.84 -2.38
CA MET A 146 -14.49 -9.76 -2.43
C MET A 146 -14.79 -11.00 -3.28
N ARG A 147 -16.01 -11.54 -3.20
CA ARG A 147 -16.41 -12.69 -4.03
C ARG A 147 -16.31 -12.37 -5.52
N ASN A 148 -16.75 -11.17 -5.92
CA ASN A 148 -16.65 -10.69 -7.29
C ASN A 148 -15.19 -10.45 -7.71
N HIS A 149 -14.38 -9.82 -6.86
CA HIS A 149 -12.97 -9.50 -7.14
C HIS A 149 -12.07 -10.74 -7.16
N GLY A 150 -12.42 -11.79 -6.42
CA GLY A 150 -11.69 -13.06 -6.37
C GLY A 150 -12.07 -14.06 -7.47
N LYS A 151 -13.05 -13.77 -8.33
CA LYS A 151 -13.58 -14.73 -9.32
C LYS A 151 -12.47 -15.32 -10.19
N TYR A 152 -11.64 -14.47 -10.78
CA TYR A 152 -10.56 -14.93 -11.66
C TYR A 152 -9.54 -15.78 -10.90
N PHE A 153 -9.19 -15.42 -9.67
CA PHE A 153 -8.23 -16.20 -8.87
C PHE A 153 -8.73 -17.60 -8.52
N ARG A 154 -10.03 -17.80 -8.30
CA ARG A 154 -10.59 -19.15 -8.10
C ARG A 154 -10.39 -20.04 -9.32
N GLU A 155 -10.41 -19.46 -10.52
CA GLU A 155 -10.17 -20.18 -11.77
C GLU A 155 -8.68 -20.52 -11.94
N GLN A 156 -7.77 -19.72 -11.36
CA GLN A 156 -6.32 -19.90 -11.50
C GLN A 156 -5.67 -20.71 -10.35
N SER A 157 -6.23 -20.71 -9.14
CA SER A 157 -5.56 -21.26 -7.95
C SER A 157 -6.52 -21.98 -7.00
N LYS A 158 -6.31 -23.29 -6.83
CA LYS A 158 -6.98 -24.09 -5.79
C LYS A 158 -6.63 -23.62 -4.38
N ALA A 159 -5.39 -23.16 -4.18
CA ALA A 159 -4.96 -22.62 -2.89
C ALA A 159 -5.73 -21.34 -2.54
N TYR A 160 -6.11 -20.53 -3.54
CA TYR A 160 -6.94 -19.36 -3.33
C TYR A 160 -8.36 -19.73 -2.87
N ILE A 161 -8.95 -20.81 -3.41
CA ILE A 161 -10.26 -21.32 -2.95
C ILE A 161 -10.18 -21.75 -1.47
N LEU A 162 -9.18 -22.57 -1.13
CA LEU A 162 -8.98 -23.02 0.26
C LEU A 162 -8.74 -21.84 1.23
N PHE A 163 -8.05 -20.81 0.76
CA PHE A 163 -7.86 -19.57 1.51
C PHE A 163 -9.19 -18.89 1.83
N GLU A 164 -10.08 -18.71 0.85
CA GLU A 164 -11.38 -18.08 1.09
C GLU A 164 -12.25 -18.93 2.04
N GLU A 165 -12.22 -20.26 1.91
CA GLU A 165 -12.91 -21.17 2.83
C GLU A 165 -12.38 -21.07 4.27
N THR A 166 -11.05 -20.97 4.41
CA THR A 166 -10.39 -20.95 5.74
C THR A 166 -10.55 -19.60 6.43
N PHE A 167 -10.42 -18.49 5.68
CA PHE A 167 -10.29 -17.15 6.23
C PHE A 167 -11.49 -16.25 5.98
N GLY A 168 -12.51 -16.70 5.25
CA GLY A 168 -13.66 -15.87 4.84
C GLY A 168 -14.39 -15.18 6.00
N HIS A 169 -14.44 -15.80 7.17
CA HIS A 169 -15.07 -15.23 8.37
C HIS A 169 -14.20 -14.16 9.07
N GLN A 170 -12.92 -14.04 8.74
CA GLN A 170 -12.02 -13.07 9.36
C GLN A 170 -12.22 -11.68 8.78
N THR A 171 -11.81 -10.64 9.52
CA THR A 171 -11.83 -9.25 9.09
C THR A 171 -11.16 -9.05 7.72
N LEU A 172 -11.74 -8.25 6.84
CA LEU A 172 -11.14 -7.92 5.55
C LEU A 172 -9.92 -7.03 5.79
N LEU A 173 -8.74 -7.46 5.32
CA LEU A 173 -7.56 -6.60 5.32
C LEU A 173 -7.64 -5.61 4.17
N ASN A 174 -7.21 -4.37 4.40
CA ASN A 174 -7.14 -3.34 3.38
C ASN A 174 -5.69 -3.09 2.95
N CYS A 175 -5.45 -3.30 1.66
CA CYS A 175 -4.12 -3.17 1.04
C CYS A 175 -3.67 -1.72 0.78
N GLY A 176 -4.50 -0.74 1.13
CA GLY A 176 -4.15 0.68 1.13
C GLY A 176 -3.15 1.07 2.21
N ILE A 177 -2.90 0.20 3.20
CA ILE A 177 -1.84 0.37 4.19
C ILE A 177 -1.13 -0.98 4.37
N ILE A 178 0.19 -1.01 4.17
CA ILE A 178 1.05 -2.16 4.50
C ILE A 178 2.44 -1.65 4.87
N GLY A 179 3.04 -2.16 5.94
CA GLY A 179 4.38 -1.76 6.34
C GLY A 179 5.03 -2.69 7.36
N GLY A 180 6.30 -2.45 7.60
CA GLY A 180 7.14 -3.31 8.42
C GLY A 180 8.62 -3.04 8.21
N LYS A 181 9.46 -3.92 8.75
CA LYS A 181 10.89 -3.95 8.40
C LYS A 181 11.06 -4.27 6.92
N LYS A 182 12.08 -3.67 6.29
CA LYS A 182 12.33 -3.80 4.85
C LYS A 182 12.37 -5.26 4.40
N GLU A 183 13.05 -6.13 5.14
CA GLU A 183 13.19 -7.55 4.77
C GLU A 183 11.83 -8.25 4.67
N LEU A 184 10.95 -8.07 5.67
CA LEU A 184 9.60 -8.61 5.66
C LEU A 184 8.79 -8.07 4.47
N ILE A 185 8.89 -6.77 4.21
CA ILE A 185 8.19 -6.13 3.10
C ILE A 185 8.71 -6.61 1.75
N CYS A 186 10.02 -6.81 1.60
CA CYS A 186 10.60 -7.40 0.39
C CYS A 186 10.07 -8.83 0.16
N ASN A 187 10.02 -9.66 1.21
CA ASN A 187 9.47 -11.02 1.12
C ASN A 187 7.99 -11.01 0.76
N PHE A 188 7.20 -10.13 1.39
CA PHE A 188 5.78 -9.95 1.08
C PHE A 188 5.57 -9.51 -0.37
N LEU A 189 6.29 -8.49 -0.84
CA LEU A 189 6.17 -7.97 -2.19
C LEU A 189 6.62 -9.00 -3.24
N GLU A 190 7.65 -9.80 -2.97
CA GLU A 190 8.07 -10.86 -3.89
C GLU A 190 7.00 -11.94 -4.03
N ALA A 191 6.41 -12.39 -2.91
CA ALA A 191 5.30 -13.34 -2.93
C ALA A 191 4.07 -12.77 -3.66
N LEU A 192 3.71 -11.52 -3.39
CA LEU A 192 2.57 -10.86 -4.02
C LEU A 192 2.77 -10.63 -5.52
N CYS A 193 3.93 -10.15 -5.94
CA CYS A 193 4.25 -9.97 -7.35
C CYS A 193 4.32 -11.32 -8.09
N THR A 194 4.84 -12.36 -7.44
CA THR A 194 4.84 -13.73 -8.00
C THR A 194 3.42 -14.22 -8.25
N PHE A 195 2.54 -14.09 -7.26
CA PHE A 195 1.14 -14.49 -7.42
C PHE A 195 0.43 -13.70 -8.52
N HIS A 196 0.69 -12.40 -8.65
CA HIS A 196 0.12 -11.61 -9.75
C HIS A 196 0.66 -12.00 -11.14
N ARG A 197 1.94 -12.38 -11.25
CA ARG A 197 2.50 -12.93 -12.49
C ARG A 197 1.79 -14.23 -12.88
N GLU A 198 1.63 -15.14 -11.93
CA GLU A 198 1.08 -16.47 -12.18
C GLU A 198 -0.44 -16.47 -12.37
N CYS A 199 -1.16 -15.63 -11.64
CA CYS A 199 -2.63 -15.73 -11.52
C CYS A 199 -3.39 -14.46 -11.91
N ASN A 200 -2.73 -13.35 -12.28
CA ASN A 200 -3.42 -12.08 -12.60
C ASN A 200 -3.00 -11.42 -13.92
N GLN A 201 -1.91 -11.87 -14.56
CA GLN A 201 -1.37 -11.26 -15.77
C GLN A 201 -2.39 -11.17 -16.92
N HIS A 202 -3.27 -12.17 -17.03
CA HIS A 202 -4.27 -12.26 -18.09
C HIS A 202 -5.70 -12.06 -17.58
N ASN A 203 -5.88 -11.38 -16.44
CA ASN A 203 -7.19 -11.19 -15.83
C ASN A 203 -8.13 -10.39 -16.74
N PRO A 204 -9.17 -11.02 -17.32
CA PRO A 204 -10.07 -10.36 -18.26
C PRO A 204 -11.24 -9.66 -17.55
N THR A 205 -11.35 -9.81 -16.22
CA THR A 205 -12.50 -9.30 -15.46
C THR A 205 -12.45 -7.79 -15.35
N ALA A 206 -13.57 -7.17 -14.96
CA ALA A 206 -13.60 -5.74 -14.63
C ALA A 206 -12.88 -5.40 -13.31
N TYR A 207 -12.24 -6.35 -12.63
CA TYR A 207 -11.64 -6.16 -11.30
C TYR A 207 -10.11 -6.21 -11.31
N THR A 208 -9.48 -5.52 -10.35
CA THR A 208 -8.01 -5.44 -10.19
C THR A 208 -7.39 -6.68 -9.58
N GLY A 209 -8.07 -7.28 -8.59
CA GLY A 209 -7.58 -8.43 -7.83
C GLY A 209 -6.49 -8.10 -6.79
N ASP A 210 -6.16 -6.82 -6.57
CA ASP A 210 -5.16 -6.40 -5.59
C ASP A 210 -5.56 -6.76 -4.15
N MET A 211 -6.79 -6.46 -3.74
CA MET A 211 -7.28 -6.79 -2.39
C MET A 211 -7.34 -8.30 -2.11
N GLY A 212 -7.75 -9.10 -3.11
CA GLY A 212 -7.82 -10.56 -3.02
C GLY A 212 -6.44 -11.19 -2.89
N ALA A 213 -5.53 -10.84 -3.80
CA ALA A 213 -4.15 -11.32 -3.76
C ALA A 213 -3.43 -10.88 -2.48
N PHE A 214 -3.65 -9.63 -2.03
CA PHE A 214 -3.10 -9.12 -0.79
C PHE A 214 -3.54 -9.95 0.42
N ASN A 215 -4.85 -10.18 0.58
CA ASN A 215 -5.37 -10.98 1.70
C ASN A 215 -4.87 -12.43 1.61
N PHE A 216 -4.83 -13.02 0.42
CA PHE A 216 -4.30 -14.37 0.21
C PHE A 216 -2.86 -14.49 0.73
N ILE A 217 -1.97 -13.63 0.25
CA ILE A 217 -0.54 -13.67 0.62
C ILE A 217 -0.34 -13.32 2.10
N ALA A 218 -0.97 -12.25 2.59
CA ALA A 218 -0.81 -11.81 3.97
C ALA A 218 -1.26 -12.89 4.96
N ARG A 219 -2.39 -13.54 4.71
CA ARG A 219 -2.97 -14.52 5.64
C ARG A 219 -2.28 -15.88 5.57
N THR A 220 -1.96 -16.35 4.36
CA THR A 220 -1.39 -17.70 4.19
C THR A 220 0.10 -17.77 4.50
N LEU A 221 0.86 -16.70 4.23
CA LEU A 221 2.32 -16.69 4.45
C LEU A 221 2.72 -15.95 5.73
N PHE A 222 1.97 -14.91 6.12
CA PHE A 222 2.34 -14.03 7.23
C PHE A 222 1.31 -14.01 8.37
N GLY A 223 0.28 -14.85 8.34
CA GLY A 223 -0.84 -14.76 9.28
C GLY A 223 -0.46 -14.85 10.76
N LYS A 224 0.65 -15.51 11.10
CA LYS A 224 1.17 -15.58 12.49
C LYS A 224 1.87 -14.30 12.94
N THR A 225 2.33 -13.48 12.00
CA THR A 225 3.10 -12.25 12.22
C THR A 225 2.41 -11.04 11.58
N LEU A 226 1.10 -11.10 11.39
CA LEU A 226 0.29 -10.04 10.81
C LEU A 226 -0.47 -9.28 11.90
N LEU A 227 -0.33 -7.96 11.92
CA LEU A 227 -1.06 -7.05 12.81
C LEU A 227 -1.85 -6.05 11.97
N HIS A 228 -3.09 -5.77 12.34
CA HIS A 228 -3.97 -4.84 11.64
C HIS A 228 -4.98 -4.21 12.60
N GLY A 229 -5.72 -3.21 12.12
CA GLY A 229 -6.63 -2.43 12.97
C GLY A 229 -5.85 -1.53 13.90
N GLU A 230 -6.39 -1.17 15.06
CA GLU A 230 -5.71 -0.27 15.99
C GLU A 230 -4.39 -0.85 16.53
N PRO A 231 -3.29 -0.07 16.59
CA PRO A 231 -3.16 1.36 16.28
C PRO A 231 -2.75 1.66 14.83
N VAL A 232 -2.77 0.69 13.92
CA VAL A 232 -2.37 0.88 12.52
C VAL A 232 -3.28 1.87 11.80
N ASN A 233 -4.59 1.61 11.78
CA ASN A 233 -5.56 2.47 11.10
C ASN A 233 -6.77 2.82 11.96
N THR A 234 -7.38 3.98 11.69
CA THR A 234 -8.75 4.28 12.12
C THR A 234 -9.76 3.35 11.45
N VAL A 235 -11.00 3.30 11.93
CA VAL A 235 -12.04 2.49 11.32
C VAL A 235 -12.30 3.01 9.90
N PHE A 236 -12.18 2.12 8.91
CA PHE A 236 -12.29 2.50 7.51
C PHE A 236 -13.63 3.19 7.17
N LYS A 237 -13.57 4.34 6.48
CA LYS A 237 -14.73 5.13 6.02
C LYS A 237 -15.59 5.71 7.15
N GLN A 238 -15.04 5.83 8.36
CA GLN A 238 -15.72 6.53 9.45
C GLN A 238 -15.29 8.00 9.56
N TYR A 239 -14.30 8.46 8.78
CA TYR A 239 -13.85 9.86 8.75
C TYR A 239 -13.53 10.39 10.15
N GLU A 240 -12.79 9.59 10.92
CA GLU A 240 -12.46 9.85 12.33
C GLU A 240 -11.36 10.92 12.47
N ASP A 241 -11.63 12.15 11.99
CA ASP A 241 -10.65 13.24 11.86
C ASP A 241 -9.99 13.65 13.19
N GLU A 242 -10.69 13.42 14.30
CA GLU A 242 -10.24 13.78 15.65
C GLU A 242 -9.40 12.69 16.32
N ARG A 243 -9.33 11.48 15.76
CA ARG A 243 -8.53 10.40 16.36
C ARG A 243 -7.04 10.63 16.18
N ARG A 244 -6.31 10.52 17.29
CA ARG A 244 -4.86 10.78 17.40
C ARG A 244 -4.08 9.59 17.93
N ASP A 245 -4.71 8.45 18.10
CA ASP A 245 -4.13 7.25 18.68
C ASP A 245 -3.81 6.16 17.63
N CYS A 246 -4.30 6.31 16.40
CA CYS A 246 -3.88 5.52 15.25
C CYS A 246 -2.77 6.21 14.43
N TRP A 247 -1.97 5.42 13.70
CA TRP A 247 -0.91 5.90 12.82
C TRP A 247 -1.48 6.52 11.55
N PHE A 248 -2.47 5.86 10.95
CA PHE A 248 -3.08 6.26 9.70
C PHE A 248 -4.58 6.46 9.88
N GLN A 249 -5.10 7.59 9.42
CA GLN A 249 -6.52 7.70 9.13
C GLN A 249 -6.80 7.14 7.74
N HIS A 250 -7.83 6.31 7.62
CA HIS A 250 -8.17 5.64 6.38
C HIS A 250 -9.64 5.88 6.00
N LYS A 251 -9.86 6.90 5.15
CA LYS A 251 -11.18 7.51 4.91
C LYS A 251 -11.83 7.93 6.23
#